data_AF-A0A919QNS0-F1
#
_entry.id   AF-A0A919QNS0-F1
#
_cell.length_a   1.000
_cell.length_b   1.000
_cell.length_c   1.000
_cell.angle_alpha   90.00
_cell.angle_beta   90.00
_cell.angle_gamma   90.00
#
_symmetry.space_group_name_H-M   'P 1'
#
loop_
_entity.id
_entity.type
_entity.pdbx_description
1 polymer ?
#
loop_
_entity_poly.entity_id
_entity_poly.type
_entity_poly.pdbx_seq_one_letter_code
_entity_poly.pdbx_strand_id
1 'polypeptide(L)'
;MDEHDRQLVFAGPEGGWLRRSNFTRRIWRPTCDDGPTILPGGVFHGLRHLHKSVLMEAEIPRVLQFELLGHELGGIYGVYGHVTEAMRTRLVDELQRRWTRLGKRAKR
;
A
#
# COMPACT_ATOMS: atom_id res chain seq x y z
N MET A 1 -6.63 17.13 -9.51
CA MET A 1 -7.12 15.74 -9.48
C MET A 1 -8.63 15.84 -9.36
N ASP A 2 -9.26 16.50 -10.34
CA ASP A 2 -10.40 17.39 -10.06
C ASP A 2 -11.67 17.07 -10.84
N GLU A 3 -11.89 15.83 -11.26
CA GLU A 3 -13.24 15.45 -11.66
C GLU A 3 -13.49 13.95 -11.47
N HIS A 4 -14.20 13.65 -10.39
CA HIS A 4 -14.86 12.37 -10.20
C HIS A 4 -16.34 12.66 -9.97
N ASP A 5 -17.21 12.06 -10.79
CA ASP A 5 -18.67 12.24 -10.73
C ASP A 5 -19.31 11.78 -9.41
N ARG A 6 -18.52 11.17 -8.51
CA ARG A 6 -18.96 10.55 -7.27
C ARG A 6 -18.06 10.95 -6.12
N GLN A 7 -18.66 11.11 -4.94
CA GLN A 7 -17.96 11.47 -3.70
C GLN A 7 -16.94 10.42 -3.22
N LEU A 8 -17.03 9.19 -3.72
CA LEU A 8 -16.16 8.07 -3.34
C LEU A 8 -15.31 7.63 -4.53
N VAL A 9 -13.99 7.52 -4.32
CA VAL A 9 -13.04 6.97 -5.30
C VAL A 9 -13.37 5.51 -5.63
N PHE A 10 -13.78 4.73 -4.63
CA PHE A 10 -14.24 3.35 -4.79
C PHE A 10 -15.64 3.20 -4.20
N ALA A 11 -16.64 3.25 -5.06
CA ALA A 11 -18.04 3.07 -4.69
C ALA A 11 -18.49 1.63 -4.86
N GLY A 12 -19.45 1.20 -4.03
CA GLY A 12 -20.24 0.01 -4.27
C GLY A 12 -21.18 0.19 -5.48
N PRO A 13 -21.88 -0.87 -5.90
CA PRO A 13 -22.75 -0.85 -7.08
C PRO A 13 -23.83 0.26 -7.05
N GLU A 14 -24.31 0.61 -5.86
CA GLU A 14 -25.34 1.64 -5.64
C GLU A 14 -24.75 3.01 -5.26
N GLY A 15 -23.45 3.24 -5.49
CA GLY A 15 -22.79 4.53 -5.22
C GLY A 15 -22.38 4.77 -3.76
N GLY A 16 -22.79 3.91 -2.82
CA GLY A 16 -22.40 3.98 -1.41
C GLY A 16 -21.02 3.35 -1.11
N TRP A 17 -20.66 3.27 0.18
CA TRP A 17 -19.40 2.69 0.63
C TRP A 17 -19.23 1.23 0.19
N LEU A 18 -18.03 0.90 -0.32
CA LEU A 18 -17.64 -0.47 -0.58
C LEU A 18 -17.47 -1.24 0.75
N ARG A 19 -18.42 -2.13 1.06
CA ARG A 19 -18.37 -2.92 2.30
C ARG A 19 -17.20 -3.90 2.29
N ARG A 20 -16.43 -3.93 3.39
CA ARG A 20 -15.29 -4.84 3.59
C ARG A 20 -15.62 -6.31 3.30
N SER A 21 -16.72 -6.84 3.84
CA SER A 21 -17.11 -8.24 3.65
C SER A 21 -17.42 -8.58 2.19
N ASN A 22 -18.10 -7.68 1.47
CA ASN A 22 -18.38 -7.85 0.05
C ASN A 22 -17.10 -7.79 -0.79
N PHE A 23 -16.23 -6.82 -0.53
CA PHE A 23 -14.93 -6.73 -1.19
C PHE A 23 -14.10 -7.99 -0.97
N THR A 24 -14.01 -8.47 0.27
CA THR A 24 -13.24 -9.67 0.59
C THR A 24 -13.80 -10.89 -0.15
N ARG A 25 -15.10 -11.15 -0.07
CA ARG A 25 -15.72 -12.35 -0.66
C ARG A 25 -15.76 -12.32 -2.19
N ARG A 26 -16.04 -11.16 -2.81
CA ARG A 26 -16.34 -11.06 -4.24
C ARG A 26 -15.15 -10.66 -5.11
N ILE A 27 -14.15 -9.99 -4.53
CA ILE A 27 -13.01 -9.46 -5.28
C ILE A 27 -11.72 -10.08 -4.76
N TRP A 28 -11.43 -9.92 -3.47
CA TRP A 28 -10.13 -10.31 -2.92
C TRP A 28 -9.88 -11.82 -2.97
N ARG A 29 -10.75 -12.64 -2.35
CA ARG A 29 -10.56 -14.09 -2.30
C ARG A 29 -10.53 -14.72 -3.70
N PRO A 30 -11.45 -14.38 -4.63
CA PRO A 30 -11.35 -14.88 -5.99
C PRO A 30 -10.05 -14.47 -6.70
N THR A 31 -9.58 -13.24 -6.51
CA THR A 31 -8.32 -12.79 -7.14
C THR A 31 -7.08 -13.49 -6.59
N CYS A 32 -7.09 -13.84 -5.30
CA CYS A 32 -5.95 -14.44 -4.61
C CYS A 32 -5.90 -15.97 -4.77
N ASP A 33 -7.06 -16.61 -4.69
CA ASP A 33 -7.18 -18.06 -4.61
C ASP A 33 -7.56 -18.70 -5.96
N ASP A 34 -8.40 -18.03 -6.75
CA ASP A 34 -8.90 -18.56 -8.02
C ASP A 34 -8.00 -18.10 -9.20
N GLY A 35 -7.85 -18.95 -10.23
CA GLY A 35 -6.97 -18.66 -11.39
C GLY A 35 -5.50 -19.02 -11.15
N PRO A 36 -4.51 -18.33 -11.76
CA PRO A 36 -3.11 -18.52 -11.40
C PRO A 36 -2.93 -17.99 -9.98
N THR A 37 -3.07 -18.84 -8.98
CA THR A 37 -3.08 -18.49 -7.57
C THR A 37 -1.89 -17.58 -7.22
N ILE A 38 -2.17 -16.29 -7.00
CA ILE A 38 -1.12 -15.26 -6.83
C ILE A 38 -0.70 -15.17 -5.36
N LEU A 39 -1.65 -15.37 -4.43
CA LEU A 39 -1.41 -15.24 -2.99
C LEU A 39 -2.42 -16.10 -2.19
N PRO A 40 -2.29 -17.44 -2.24
CA PRO A 40 -3.28 -18.31 -1.62
C PRO A 40 -3.39 -18.04 -0.12
N GLY A 41 -4.62 -17.90 0.37
CA GLY A 41 -4.85 -17.65 1.79
C GLY A 41 -4.52 -16.23 2.28
N GLY A 42 -4.00 -15.36 1.41
CA GLY A 42 -3.67 -13.98 1.74
C GLY A 42 -4.87 -13.19 2.25
N VAL A 43 -4.67 -12.39 3.29
CA VAL A 43 -5.65 -11.40 3.76
C VAL A 43 -5.26 -10.01 3.26
N PHE A 44 -6.24 -9.15 3.01
CA PHE A 44 -5.98 -7.80 2.48
C PHE A 44 -5.03 -6.99 3.40
N HIS A 45 -5.17 -7.13 4.72
CA HIS A 45 -4.26 -6.50 5.69
C HIS A 45 -2.80 -6.98 5.55
N GLY A 46 -2.58 -8.18 5.00
CA GLY A 46 -1.26 -8.70 4.69
C GLY A 46 -0.48 -7.81 3.72
N LEU A 47 -1.16 -7.09 2.82
CA LEU A 47 -0.51 -6.12 1.95
C LEU A 47 0.12 -4.95 2.73
N ARG A 48 -0.47 -4.56 3.86
CA ARG A 48 0.09 -3.52 4.72
C ARG A 48 1.36 -4.01 5.43
N HIS A 49 1.38 -5.26 5.89
CA HIS A 49 2.59 -5.88 6.43
C HIS A 49 3.67 -6.03 5.36
N LEU A 50 3.30 -6.45 4.15
CA LEU A 50 4.22 -6.51 3.02
C LEU A 50 4.82 -5.13 2.73
N HIS A 51 3.99 -4.08 2.70
CA HIS A 51 4.49 -2.72 2.50
C HIS A 51 5.49 -2.30 3.58
N LYS A 52 5.22 -2.62 4.85
CA LYS A 52 6.19 -2.40 5.94
C LYS A 52 7.52 -3.11 5.67
N SER A 53 7.50 -4.38 5.24
CA SER A 53 8.72 -5.12 4.87
C SER A 53 9.46 -4.46 3.71
N VAL A 54 8.75 -4.05 2.65
CA VAL A 54 9.33 -3.34 1.51
C VAL A 54 10.01 -2.03 1.93
N LEU A 55 9.40 -1.26 2.83
CA LEU A 55 9.98 -0.03 3.36
C LEU A 55 11.25 -0.30 4.19
N MET A 56 11.27 -1.39 4.96
CA MET A 56 12.45 -1.79 5.74
C MET A 56 13.61 -2.24 4.84
N GLU A 57 13.34 -3.06 3.82
CA GLU A 57 14.33 -3.46 2.83
C GLU A 57 14.90 -2.28 2.03
N ALA A 58 14.09 -1.24 1.84
CA ALA A 58 14.47 0.00 1.16
C ALA A 58 15.20 0.99 2.08
N GLU A 59 15.45 0.60 3.34
CA GLU A 59 16.11 1.43 4.36
C GLU A 59 15.44 2.80 4.54
N ILE A 60 14.12 2.86 4.35
CA ILE A 60 13.35 4.10 4.50
C ILE A 60 13.39 4.52 5.98
N PRO A 61 13.61 5.80 6.33
CA PRO A 61 13.67 6.23 7.72
C PRO A 61 12.43 5.84 8.52
N ARG A 62 12.64 5.37 9.76
CA ARG A 62 11.56 4.86 10.64
C ARG A 62 10.41 5.86 10.83
N VAL A 63 10.73 7.15 10.96
CA VAL A 63 9.74 8.22 11.09
C VAL A 63 8.76 8.25 9.92
N LEU A 64 9.26 8.15 8.67
CA LEU A 64 8.42 8.11 7.47
C LEU A 64 7.63 6.79 7.37
N GLN A 65 8.23 5.66 7.77
CA GLN A 65 7.49 4.39 7.80
C GLN A 65 6.30 4.45 8.75
N PHE A 66 6.44 5.08 9.92
CA PHE A 66 5.38 5.19 10.91
C PHE A 66 4.28 6.15 10.42
N GLU A 67 4.67 7.31 9.89
CA GLU A 67 3.71 8.27 9.32
C GLU A 67 2.85 7.65 8.21
N LEU A 68 3.46 6.95 7.24
CA LEU A 68 2.72 6.32 6.13
C LEU A 68 1.78 5.22 6.60
N LEU A 69 2.17 4.50 7.64
CA LEU A 69 1.31 3.50 8.24
C LEU A 69 0.28 4.16 9.17
N GLY A 70 0.40 5.42 9.56
CA GLY A 70 -0.46 6.01 10.58
C GLY A 70 -0.22 5.36 11.95
N HIS A 71 1.02 5.00 12.25
CA HIS A 71 1.45 4.55 13.56
C HIS A 71 2.03 5.71 14.35
N GLU A 72 1.80 5.71 15.66
CA GLU A 72 2.48 6.62 16.58
C GLU A 72 3.91 6.13 16.85
N LEU A 73 4.86 7.06 16.79
CA LEU A 73 6.28 6.75 17.03
C LEU A 73 6.66 7.22 18.43
N GLY A 74 7.03 6.28 19.30
CA GLY A 74 7.51 6.58 20.65
C GLY A 74 9.02 6.89 20.72
N GLY A 75 9.44 7.39 21.89
CA GLY A 75 10.85 7.63 22.22
C GLY A 75 11.46 8.84 21.52
N ILE A 76 12.80 8.91 21.49
CA ILE A 76 13.56 10.04 20.93
C ILE A 76 13.16 10.32 19.48
N TYR A 77 12.92 9.28 18.67
CA TYR A 77 12.50 9.44 17.28
C TYR A 77 11.11 10.06 17.14
N GLY A 78 10.21 9.86 18.09
CA GLY A 78 8.89 10.51 18.11
C GLY A 78 8.97 11.99 18.43
N VAL A 79 9.96 12.39 19.22
CA VAL A 79 10.15 13.78 19.66
C VAL A 79 10.89 14.60 18.60
N TYR A 80 11.93 14.04 18.00
CA TYR A 80 12.84 14.78 17.12
C TYR A 80 12.79 14.36 15.64
N GLY A 81 12.17 13.22 15.35
CA GLY A 81 12.03 12.72 13.99
C GLY A 81 10.93 13.49 13.27
N HIS A 82 11.30 14.23 12.23
CA HIS A 82 10.35 14.85 11.31
C HIS A 82 10.54 14.28 9.91
N VAL A 83 9.42 13.98 9.25
CA VAL A 83 9.43 13.63 7.84
C VAL A 83 9.74 14.87 7.02
N THR A 84 10.69 14.75 6.10
CA THR A 84 11.04 15.82 5.16
C THR A 84 10.65 15.46 3.74
N GLU A 85 10.47 16.46 2.89
CA GLU A 85 10.19 16.26 1.46
C GLU A 85 11.27 15.44 0.75
N ALA A 86 12.53 15.60 1.16
CA ALA A 86 13.63 14.78 0.64
C ALA A 86 13.44 13.29 0.97
N MET A 87 12.94 12.94 2.16
CA MET A 87 12.63 11.57 2.52
C MET A 87 11.47 11.01 1.67
N ARG A 88 10.41 11.81 1.45
CA ARG A 88 9.27 11.43 0.60
C ARG A 88 9.69 11.20 -0.85
N THR A 89 10.50 12.10 -1.40
CA THR A 89 11.03 11.99 -2.77
C THR A 89 11.83 10.70 -2.93
N ARG A 90 12.77 10.43 -2.01
CA ARG A 90 13.58 9.20 -2.03
C ARG A 90 12.72 7.93 -1.96
N LEU A 91 11.66 7.94 -1.15
CA LEU A 91 10.71 6.84 -1.06
C LEU A 91 10.03 6.59 -2.42
N VAL A 92 9.45 7.64 -3.02
CA VAL A 92 8.75 7.52 -4.31
C VAL A 92 9.71 6.99 -5.39
N ASP A 93 10.93 7.53 -5.44
CA ASP A 93 11.95 7.07 -6.39
C ASP A 93 12.29 5.59 -6.19
N GLU A 94 12.41 5.13 -4.95
CA GLU A 94 12.71 3.72 -4.65
C GLU A 94 11.54 2.79 -5.04
N LEU A 95 10.31 3.17 -4.71
CA LEU A 95 9.13 2.41 -5.13
C LEU A 95 9.02 2.36 -6.67
N GLN A 96 9.28 3.47 -7.35
CA GLN A 96 9.29 3.55 -8.81
C GLN A 96 10.38 2.66 -9.43
N ARG A 97 11.59 2.65 -8.87
CA ARG A 97 12.69 1.77 -9.30
C ARG A 97 12.30 0.30 -9.15
N ARG A 98 11.76 -0.09 -7.99
CA ARG A 98 11.28 -1.46 -7.73
C ARG A 98 10.22 -1.88 -8.74
N TRP A 99 9.21 -1.04 -8.97
CA TRP A 99 8.15 -1.29 -9.95
C TRP A 99 8.72 -1.50 -11.37
N THR A 100 9.56 -0.57 -11.83
CA THR A 100 10.13 -0.62 -13.19
C THR A 100 10.98 -1.87 -13.40
N ARG A 101 11.72 -2.31 -12.37
CA ARG A 101 12.52 -3.54 -12.42
C ARG A 101 11.64 -4.79 -12.56
N LEU A 102 10.52 -4.85 -11.83
CA LEU A 102 9.58 -5.97 -11.92
C LEU A 102 8.89 -6.01 -13.30
N GLY A 103 8.43 -4.86 -13.80
CA GLY A 103 7.79 -4.77 -15.12
C GLY A 103 8.70 -5.20 -16.28
N LYS A 104 10.01 -4.94 -16.19
CA LYS A 104 11.01 -5.44 -17.17
C LYS A 104 11.19 -6.96 -17.13
N ARG A 105 10.94 -7.59 -15.99
CA ARG A 105 11.10 -9.04 -15.78
C ARG A 105 9.93 -9.85 -16.31
N ALA A 106 8.72 -9.26 -16.33
CA ALA A 106 7.51 -9.86 -16.90
C ALA A 106 7.45 -9.83 -18.44
N LYS A 107 8.39 -9.14 -19.10
CA LYS A 107 8.44 -8.98 -20.56
C LYS A 107 9.43 -9.93 -21.25
N ARG A 108 9.94 -10.94 -20.54
CA ARG A 108 10.83 -11.99 -21.04
C ARG A 108 10.10 -13.32 -21.10
#